data_AF-A0A803PYP0-F1
#
_entry.id   AF-A0A803PYP0-F1
#
_cell.length_a   1.000
_cell.length_b   1.000
_cell.length_c   1.000
_cell.angle_alpha   90.00
_cell.angle_beta   90.00
_cell.angle_gamma   90.00
#
_symmetry.space_group_name_H-M   'P 1'
#
loop_
_entity.id
_entity.type
_entity.pdbx_description
1 polymer ?
#
loop_
_entity_poly.entity_id
_entity_poly.type
_entity_poly.pdbx_seq_one_letter_code
_entity_poly.pdbx_strand_id
1 'polypeptide(L)'
;MDALKILVDVRNHPVLIHCKRGKHRTGCLVGCLRKLQNWCLASVFEEYQRFAGVKSRETDKKFIESFDVLSLRHCLYSIIYRYHGYGSKKRRLLYKEDNVQKPQMTSV
;
A
#
# COMPACT_ATOMS: atom_id res chain seq x y z
N MET A 1 -5.02 3.46 1.78
CA MET A 1 -3.56 3.59 2.03
C MET A 1 -3.07 2.65 3.13
N ASP A 2 -3.92 2.28 4.09
CA ASP A 2 -3.47 1.67 5.36
C ASP A 2 -2.90 0.27 5.21
N ALA A 3 -3.44 -0.54 4.29
CA ALA A 3 -2.93 -1.88 4.02
C ALA A 3 -1.46 -1.88 3.56
N LEU A 4 -1.04 -0.91 2.76
CA LEU A 4 0.35 -0.81 2.30
C LEU A 4 1.29 -0.39 3.44
N LYS A 5 0.84 0.47 4.36
CA LYS A 5 1.61 0.85 5.56
C LYS A 5 1.88 -0.36 6.46
N ILE A 6 0.88 -1.24 6.64
CA ILE A 6 1.04 -2.49 7.40
C ILE A 6 2.05 -3.41 6.71
N LEU A 7 1.98 -3.49 5.38
CA LEU A 7 2.81 -4.41 4.59
C LEU A 7 4.29 -4.02 4.55
N VAL A 8 4.61 -2.72 4.51
CA VAL A 8 6.00 -2.24 4.49
C VAL A 8 6.68 -2.38 5.86
N ASP A 9 5.92 -2.43 6.96
CA ASP A 9 6.46 -2.58 8.30
C ASP A 9 6.96 -4.01 8.55
N VAL A 10 8.29 -4.16 8.64
CA VAL A 10 8.99 -5.43 8.85
C VAL A 10 8.56 -6.18 10.12
N ARG A 11 8.03 -5.49 11.14
CA ARG A 11 7.56 -6.13 12.39
C ARG A 11 6.34 -7.01 12.22
N ASN A 12 5.57 -6.75 11.17
CA ASN A 12 4.37 -7.52 10.89
C ASN A 12 4.70 -8.83 10.16
N HIS A 13 5.92 -8.99 9.65
CA HIS A 13 6.30 -10.15 8.85
C HIS A 13 6.57 -11.39 9.71
N PRO A 14 6.13 -12.58 9.28
CA PRO A 14 5.50 -12.89 7.97
C PRO A 14 4.00 -12.52 7.88
N VAL A 15 3.59 -11.89 6.75
CA VAL A 15 2.19 -11.50 6.48
C VAL A 15 1.62 -12.26 5.29
N LEU A 16 0.41 -12.81 5.42
CA LEU A 16 -0.38 -13.33 4.31
C LEU A 16 -1.36 -12.25 3.80
N ILE A 17 -1.22 -11.86 2.54
CA ILE A 17 -2.17 -10.98 1.86
C ILE A 17 -3.19 -11.83 1.10
N HIS A 18 -4.47 -11.66 1.38
CA HIS A 18 -5.51 -12.32 0.60
C HIS A 18 -6.76 -11.45 0.44
N CYS A 19 -7.59 -11.83 -0.53
CA CYS A 19 -8.97 -11.42 -0.63
C CYS A 19 -9.81 -12.67 -0.93
N LYS A 20 -11.04 -12.54 -1.42
CA LYS A 20 -11.88 -13.72 -1.74
C LYS A 20 -11.21 -14.68 -2.74
N ARG A 21 -10.47 -14.17 -3.72
CA ARG A 21 -9.84 -14.98 -4.78
C ARG A 21 -8.37 -14.65 -5.04
N GLY A 22 -7.78 -13.74 -4.26
CA GLY A 22 -6.40 -13.29 -4.47
C GLY A 22 -6.14 -12.51 -5.76
N LYS A 23 -7.18 -11.99 -6.44
CA LYS A 23 -7.05 -11.36 -7.77
C LYS A 23 -7.04 -9.84 -7.72
N HIS A 24 -8.22 -9.23 -7.59
CA HIS A 24 -8.40 -7.78 -7.75
C HIS A 24 -7.78 -6.97 -6.60
N ARG A 25 -8.36 -7.06 -5.40
CA ARG A 25 -7.90 -6.29 -4.23
C ARG A 25 -6.45 -6.62 -3.84
N THR A 26 -6.11 -7.92 -3.86
CA THR A 26 -4.75 -8.39 -3.59
C THR A 26 -3.79 -7.90 -4.67
N GLY A 27 -4.15 -8.03 -5.94
CA GLY A 27 -3.33 -7.57 -7.06
C GLY A 27 -3.12 -6.06 -7.08
N CYS A 28 -4.13 -5.25 -6.75
CA CYS A 28 -3.96 -3.80 -6.60
C CYS A 28 -2.96 -3.47 -5.47
N LEU A 29 -3.09 -4.11 -4.30
CA LEU A 29 -2.20 -3.86 -3.18
C LEU A 29 -0.75 -4.26 -3.51
N VAL A 30 -0.56 -5.44 -4.11
CA VAL A 30 0.76 -5.92 -4.54
C VAL A 30 1.32 -5.02 -5.65
N GLY A 31 0.49 -4.58 -6.59
CA GLY A 31 0.90 -3.65 -7.64
C GLY A 31 1.39 -2.31 -7.09
N CYS A 32 0.70 -1.75 -6.09
CA CYS A 32 1.16 -0.57 -5.36
C CYS A 32 2.49 -0.81 -4.63
N LEU A 33 2.69 -2.00 -4.05
CA LEU A 33 3.97 -2.39 -3.44
C LEU A 33 5.09 -2.44 -4.49
N ARG A 34 4.86 -3.04 -5.66
CA ARG A 34 5.87 -3.09 -6.74
C ARG A 34 6.24 -1.70 -7.24
N LYS A 35 5.26 -0.81 -7.34
CA LYS A 35 5.50 0.60 -7.67
C LYS A 35 6.40 1.28 -6.62
N LEU A 36 6.23 0.95 -5.34
CA LEU A 36 7.13 1.40 -4.26
C LEU A 36 8.52 0.80 -4.35
N GLN A 37 8.64 -0.43 -4.85
CA GLN A 37 9.93 -1.08 -5.15
C GLN A 37 10.59 -0.56 -6.44
N ASN A 38 10.08 0.52 -7.04
CA ASN A 38 10.56 1.11 -8.29
C ASN A 38 10.53 0.16 -9.50
N TRP A 39 9.58 -0.77 -9.55
CA TRP A 39 9.35 -1.57 -10.77
C TRP A 39 8.75 -0.68 -11.87
N CYS A 40 9.08 -0.97 -13.13
CA CYS A 40 8.43 -0.29 -14.26
C CYS A 40 6.96 -0.73 -14.37
N LEU A 41 6.07 0.20 -14.78
CA LEU A 41 4.63 -0.06 -14.82
C LEU A 41 4.26 -1.26 -15.69
N ALA A 42 5.00 -1.50 -16.78
CA ALA A 42 4.81 -2.67 -17.64
C ALA A 42 4.95 -3.99 -16.87
N SER A 43 6.04 -4.16 -16.10
CA SER A 43 6.25 -5.36 -15.29
C SER A 43 5.21 -5.50 -14.16
N VAL A 44 4.76 -4.39 -13.58
CA VAL A 44 3.69 -4.42 -12.58
C VAL A 44 2.37 -4.92 -13.18
N PHE A 45 2.02 -4.44 -14.38
CA PHE A 45 0.81 -4.88 -15.08
C PHE A 45 0.90 -6.33 -15.55
N GLU A 46 2.09 -6.78 -15.97
CA GLU A 46 2.34 -8.17 -16.31
C GLU A 46 2.12 -9.09 -15.11
N GLU A 47 2.69 -8.76 -13.94
CA GLU A 47 2.48 -9.50 -12.70
C GLU A 47 0.98 -9.55 -12.33
N TYR A 48 0.31 -8.39 -12.32
CA TYR A 48 -1.12 -8.31 -12.04
C TYR A 48 -1.94 -9.19 -13.01
N GLN A 49 -1.66 -9.11 -14.30
CA GLN A 49 -2.39 -9.86 -15.32
C GLN A 49 -2.14 -11.37 -15.20
N ARG A 50 -0.92 -11.78 -14.85
CA ARG A 50 -0.58 -13.18 -14.59
C ARG A 50 -1.42 -13.78 -13.45
N PHE A 51 -1.63 -13.05 -12.36
CA PHE A 51 -2.45 -13.52 -11.24
C PHE A 51 -3.96 -13.37 -11.45
N ALA A 52 -4.40 -12.28 -12.10
CA ALA A 52 -5.81 -12.06 -12.38
C ALA A 52 -6.33 -13.01 -13.49
N GLY A 53 -5.48 -13.34 -14.46
CA GLY A 53 -5.80 -14.13 -15.65
C GLY A 53 -6.91 -13.47 -16.47
N VAL A 54 -7.84 -14.28 -16.99
CA VAL A 54 -9.02 -13.83 -17.76
C VAL A 54 -9.95 -12.83 -17.03
N LYS A 55 -9.74 -12.62 -15.73
CA LYS A 55 -10.53 -11.68 -14.91
C LYS A 55 -9.77 -10.40 -14.57
N SER A 56 -8.71 -10.07 -15.31
CA SER A 56 -8.01 -8.80 -15.19
C SER A 56 -8.94 -7.64 -15.51
N ARG A 57 -8.92 -6.60 -14.68
CA ARG A 57 -9.75 -5.41 -14.87
C ARG A 57 -8.88 -4.22 -15.21
N GLU A 58 -9.31 -3.44 -16.19
CA GLU A 58 -8.62 -2.21 -16.56
C GLU A 58 -8.72 -1.15 -15.45
N THR A 59 -9.81 -1.18 -14.67
CA THR A 59 -9.97 -0.34 -13.47
C THR A 59 -8.85 -0.55 -12.45
N ASP A 60 -8.39 -1.79 -12.29
CA ASP A 60 -7.36 -2.14 -11.31
C ASP A 60 -5.99 -1.68 -11.81
N LYS A 61 -5.71 -1.80 -13.11
CA LYS A 61 -4.49 -1.28 -13.74
C LYS A 61 -4.41 0.25 -13.63
N LYS A 62 -5.49 0.96 -13.97
CA LYS A 62 -5.61 2.42 -13.80
C LYS A 62 -5.47 2.86 -12.35
N PHE A 63 -5.97 2.06 -11.40
CA PHE A 63 -5.77 2.33 -9.98
C PHE A 63 -4.28 2.24 -9.59
N ILE A 64 -3.60 1.17 -10.01
CA ILE A 64 -2.16 1.00 -9.75
C ILE A 64 -1.34 2.15 -10.39
N GLU A 65 -1.70 2.54 -11.61
CA GLU A 65 -1.07 3.65 -12.33
C GLU A 65 -1.23 4.98 -11.61
N SER A 66 -2.45 5.33 -11.20
CA SER A 66 -2.77 6.61 -10.56
C SER A 66 -2.36 6.69 -9.09
N PHE A 67 -2.01 5.56 -8.46
CA PHE A 67 -1.64 5.52 -7.05
C PHE A 67 -0.35 6.30 -6.76
N ASP A 68 -0.44 7.40 -6.01
CA ASP A 68 0.73 8.17 -5.59
C ASP A 68 1.50 7.45 -4.47
N VAL A 69 2.75 7.10 -4.76
CA VAL A 69 3.64 6.40 -3.82
C VAL A 69 4.49 7.37 -3.00
N LEU A 70 4.65 8.62 -3.46
CA LEU A 70 5.53 9.60 -2.82
C LEU A 70 4.99 10.02 -1.45
N SER A 71 3.68 10.24 -1.34
CA SER A 71 2.99 10.49 -0.07
C SER A 71 3.23 9.38 0.96
N LEU A 72 3.35 8.12 0.52
CA LEU A 72 3.63 7.00 1.41
C LEU A 72 5.07 7.02 1.93
N ARG A 73 6.03 7.43 1.10
CA ARG A 73 7.46 7.50 1.46
C ARG A 73 7.70 8.44 2.65
N HIS A 74 6.99 9.57 2.72
CA HIS A 74 7.07 10.50 3.85
C HIS A 74 6.52 9.88 5.15
N CYS A 75 5.41 9.13 5.06
CA CYS A 75 4.84 8.40 6.20
C CYS A 75 5.80 7.29 6.69
N LEU A 76 6.49 6.61 5.79
CA LEU A 76 7.46 5.56 6.12
C LEU A 76 8.67 6.11 6.88
N TYR A 77 9.23 7.25 6.49
CA TYR A 77 10.31 7.88 7.24
C TYR A 77 9.91 8.12 8.70
N SER A 78 8.69 8.63 8.95
CA SER A 78 8.16 8.82 10.32
C SER A 78 8.03 7.51 11.13
N ILE A 79 7.75 6.38 10.47
CA ILE A 79 7.69 5.07 11.11
C ILE A 79 9.10 4.54 11.43
N ILE A 80 10.06 4.70 10.50
CA ILE A 80 11.46 4.27 10.67
C ILE A 80 12.16 5.08 11.77
N TYR A 81 11.97 6.40 11.83
CA TYR A 81 12.56 7.22 12.89
C TYR A 81 12.04 6.84 14.28
N ARG A 82 10.77 6.40 14.39
CA ARG A 82 10.22 5.84 15.65
C ARG A 82 10.86 4.50 16.03
N TYR A 83 11.45 3.78 15.08
CA TYR A 83 12.11 2.50 15.31
C TYR A 83 13.45 2.62 16.05
N HIS A 84 14.12 3.78 15.95
CA HIS A 84 15.43 4.01 16.58
C HIS A 84 15.36 4.16 18.12
N GLY A 85 14.15 4.18 18.71
CA GLY A 85 13.93 4.15 20.15
C GLY A 85 13.46 2.78 20.65
N TYR A 86 14.39 1.85 20.85
CA TYR A 86 14.10 0.51 21.40
C TYR A 86 13.64 0.65 22.87
N GLY A 87 12.32 0.68 23.14
CA GLY A 87 11.89 0.90 24.53
C GLY A 87 10.39 0.91 24.87
N SER A 88 9.49 0.20 24.18
CA SER A 88 8.11 0.10 24.68
C SER A 88 7.48 -1.29 24.55
N LYS A 89 7.16 -1.90 25.71
CA LYS A 89 6.56 -3.24 25.87
C LYS A 89 5.06 -3.31 25.51
N LYS A 90 4.49 -2.32 24.81
CA LYS A 90 3.08 -2.33 24.38
C LYS A 90 2.96 -2.88 22.95
N ARG A 91 2.71 -4.20 22.82
CA ARG A 91 2.56 -4.91 21.53
C ARG A 91 1.19 -4.69 20.86
N ARG A 92 0.69 -3.46 20.80
CA ARG A 92 -0.51 -3.13 20.00
C ARG A 92 -0.25 -1.86 19.20
N LEU A 93 -0.24 -2.00 17.88
CA LEU A 93 -0.04 -0.92 16.92
C LEU A 93 -1.21 0.07 17.00
N LEU A 94 -0.91 1.33 17.30
CA LEU A 94 -1.80 2.46 17.10
C LEU A 94 -1.25 3.27 15.92
N TYR A 95 -1.90 3.17 14.76
CA TYR A 95 -1.69 4.14 13.69
C TYR A 95 -2.34 5.44 14.16
N LYS A 96 -1.54 6.42 14.57
CA LYS A 96 -2.04 7.78 14.78
C LYS A 96 -2.52 8.26 13.41
N GLU A 97 -3.79 8.64 13.32
CA GLU A 97 -4.34 9.20 12.09
C GLU A 97 -3.50 10.43 11.73
N ASP A 98 -2.64 10.31 10.73
CA ASP A 98 -2.03 11.48 10.11
C ASP A 98 -3.20 12.24 9.48
N ASN A 99 -3.52 13.41 10.05
CA ASN A 99 -4.46 14.39 9.53
C ASN A 99 -4.13 14.70 8.05
N VAL A 100 -4.69 13.93 7.13
CA VAL A 100 -4.83 14.34 5.74
C VAL A 100 -5.98 15.33 5.74
N GLN A 101 -5.67 16.62 5.67
CA GLN A 101 -6.66 17.66 5.40
C GLN A 101 -7.46 17.24 4.16
N LYS A 102 -8.72 16.86 4.35
CA LYS A 102 -9.68 16.74 3.25
C LYS A 102 -9.72 18.10 2.54
N PRO A 103 -9.58 18.17 1.20
CA PRO A 103 -9.94 19.37 0.47
C PRO A 103 -11.39 19.71 0.81
N GLN A 104 -11.63 20.92 1.31
CA GLN A 104 -12.99 21.42 1.50
C GLN A 104 -13.62 21.56 0.11
N MET A 105 -14.66 20.78 -0.16
CA MET A 105 -15.59 21.11 -1.24
C MET A 105 -16.36 22.35 -0.80
N THR A 106 -16.02 23.50 -1.37
CA THR A 106 -16.88 24.67 -1.35
C THR A 106 -18.11 24.36 -2.20
N SER A 107 -19.25 24.18 -1.54
CA SER A 107 -20.57 24.31 -2.16
C SER A 107 -20.78 25.78 -2.50
N VAL A 108 -20.90 26.09 -3.79
CA VAL A 108 -21.61 27.28 -4.28
C VAL A 108 -22.91 26.77 -4.87
#